data_AF-A0A1X1R5F5-F1
#
_entry.id   AF-A0A1X1R5F5-F1
#
_cell.length_a   1.000
_cell.length_b   1.000
_cell.length_c   1.000
_cell.angle_alpha   90.00
_cell.angle_beta   90.00
_cell.angle_gamma   90.00
#
_symmetry.space_group_name_H-M   'P 1'
#
loop_
_entity.id
_entity.type
_entity.pdbx_description
1 polymer ?
#
loop_
_entity_poly.entity_id
_entity_poly.type
_entity_poly.pdbx_seq_one_letter_code
_entity_poly.pdbx_strand_id
1 'polypeptide(L)'
;MSYLLIGAGPLPGLPEPAAVISGDPRPRFDADRWIATDTGVTAPLVVDTRPSGDPLIAVHGRPNWFSIAGPDVAGQTRAVARCLELVARTGVGRIEARSRVPARRWYPGGLARLFYLSGSENIEDEVYDGPAVLTVADREIATRIRLTGNLHPVDGRFHWQGSVFQTAGIDRAGPARLTIGAHTVDARLTERTAQGTFMITGAGAPPYLPAGLAMPGTGN
;
A
#
# COMPACT_ATOMS: atom_id res chain seq x y z
N MET A 1 -5.76 9.89 1.28
CA MET A 1 -5.10 9.59 2.56
C MET A 1 -5.06 10.85 3.41
N SER A 2 -5.42 10.79 4.69
CA SER A 2 -5.48 11.96 5.60
C SER A 2 -4.52 11.82 6.78
N TYR A 3 -4.12 12.95 7.37
CA TYR A 3 -3.26 12.97 8.57
C TYR A 3 -3.54 14.19 9.44
N LEU A 4 -3.19 14.10 10.71
CA LEU A 4 -3.16 15.21 11.66
C LEU A 4 -1.77 15.85 11.64
N LEU A 5 -1.70 17.18 11.55
CA LEU A 5 -0.46 17.92 11.66
C LEU A 5 -0.34 18.51 13.07
N ILE A 6 0.79 18.30 13.74
CA ILE A 6 1.10 18.94 15.02
C ILE A 6 2.24 19.94 14.81
N GLY A 7 2.12 21.15 15.33
CA GLY A 7 3.17 22.17 15.29
C GLY A 7 2.93 23.25 14.24
N ALA A 8 4.01 23.72 13.61
CA ALA A 8 3.92 24.76 12.58
C ALA A 8 3.04 24.25 11.42
N GLY A 9 2.27 25.16 10.81
CA GLY A 9 1.25 24.85 9.80
C GLY A 9 1.75 24.09 8.56
N PRO A 10 0.89 23.90 7.54
CA PRO A 10 1.16 23.00 6.42
C PRO A 10 2.55 23.22 5.81
N LEU A 11 3.29 22.12 5.64
CA LEU A 11 4.64 22.17 5.07
C LEU A 11 4.58 21.99 3.54
N PRO A 12 5.30 22.83 2.76
CA PRO A 12 5.43 22.61 1.33
C PRO A 12 5.96 21.20 1.02
N GLY A 13 5.28 20.47 0.13
CA GLY A 13 5.65 19.12 -0.28
C GLY A 13 4.93 17.99 0.46
N LEU A 14 4.02 18.31 1.38
CA LEU A 14 3.01 17.37 1.91
C LEU A 14 1.62 17.74 1.38
N PRO A 15 0.68 16.78 1.27
CA PRO A 15 -0.72 17.09 1.01
C PRO A 15 -1.33 17.91 2.15
N GLU A 16 -2.47 18.56 1.92
CA GLU A 16 -3.17 19.30 2.97
C GLU A 16 -3.56 18.37 4.15
N PRO A 17 -3.28 18.76 5.41
CA PRO A 17 -3.66 17.98 6.57
C PRO A 17 -5.18 18.02 6.80
N ALA A 18 -5.72 16.99 7.45
CA ALA A 18 -7.13 16.97 7.86
C ALA A 18 -7.42 17.98 8.98
N ALA A 19 -6.44 18.19 9.86
CA ALA A 19 -6.46 19.24 10.86
C ALA A 19 -5.04 19.61 11.27
N VAL A 20 -4.86 20.87 11.65
CA VAL A 20 -3.64 21.37 12.29
C VAL A 20 -3.93 21.55 13.76
N ILE A 21 -3.12 20.91 14.60
CA ILE A 21 -3.27 20.90 16.05
C ILE A 21 -2.18 21.79 16.65
N SER A 22 -2.62 22.81 17.39
CA SER A 22 -1.75 23.78 18.05
C SER A 22 -1.63 23.49 19.56
N GLY A 23 -0.56 23.93 20.20
CA GLY A 23 -0.36 23.77 21.65
C GLY A 23 0.36 22.48 22.05
N ASP A 24 -0.05 21.86 23.16
CA ASP A 24 0.47 20.56 23.65
C ASP A 24 -0.56 19.43 23.48
N PRO A 25 -0.78 18.97 22.23
CA PRO A 25 -1.81 17.99 21.99
C PRO A 25 -1.41 16.60 22.47
N ARG A 26 -2.40 15.88 23.00
CA ARG A 26 -2.29 14.47 23.40
C ARG A 26 -3.25 13.63 22.56
N PRO A 27 -3.00 13.50 21.24
CA PRO A 27 -3.88 12.69 20.41
C PRO A 27 -3.88 11.25 20.93
N ARG A 28 -5.05 10.62 20.94
CA ARG A 28 -5.21 9.22 21.34
C ARG A 28 -5.09 8.32 20.13
N PHE A 29 -4.41 7.19 20.27
CA PHE A 29 -4.40 6.13 19.27
C PHE A 29 -5.49 5.10 19.60
N ASP A 30 -6.34 4.80 18.63
CA ASP A 30 -7.44 3.84 18.76
C ASP A 30 -7.79 3.26 17.38
N ALA A 31 -7.99 1.94 17.29
CA ALA A 31 -8.32 1.22 16.05
C ALA A 31 -7.48 1.68 14.83
N ASP A 32 -6.15 1.75 14.99
CA ASP A 32 -5.20 2.21 13.97
C ASP A 32 -5.36 3.66 13.50
N ARG A 33 -6.08 4.49 14.25
CA ARG A 33 -6.28 5.91 13.96
C ARG A 33 -5.91 6.79 15.14
N TRP A 34 -5.49 8.00 14.82
CA TRP A 34 -5.20 9.06 15.76
C TRP A 34 -6.37 10.03 15.87
N ILE A 35 -6.76 10.33 17.11
CA ILE A 35 -7.87 11.24 17.44
C ILE A 35 -7.27 12.48 18.08
N ALA A 36 -7.43 13.64 17.44
CA ALA A 36 -7.13 14.94 18.01
C ALA A 36 -8.19 15.26 19.07
N THR A 37 -7.82 15.17 20.35
CA THR A 37 -8.79 15.24 21.46
C THR A 37 -9.42 16.62 21.64
N ASP A 38 -8.76 17.66 21.17
CA ASP A 38 -9.18 19.06 21.24
C ASP A 38 -10.18 19.44 20.14
N THR A 39 -10.03 18.87 18.94
CA THR A 39 -10.88 19.15 17.77
C THR A 39 -11.87 18.03 17.46
N GLY A 40 -11.67 16.84 18.02
CA GLY A 40 -12.43 15.62 17.70
C GLY A 40 -12.08 15.00 16.34
N VAL A 41 -11.14 15.59 15.59
CA VAL A 41 -10.79 15.10 14.25
C VAL A 41 -9.99 13.81 14.34
N THR A 42 -10.38 12.81 13.55
CA THR A 42 -9.69 11.52 13.47
C THR A 42 -8.97 11.38 12.13
N ALA A 43 -7.69 11.00 12.16
CA ALA A 43 -6.95 10.65 10.96
C ALA A 43 -6.07 9.41 11.20
N PRO A 44 -5.80 8.59 10.16
CA PRO A 44 -4.97 7.39 10.31
C PRO A 44 -3.52 7.72 10.66
N LEU A 45 -3.00 8.90 10.28
CA LEU A 45 -1.60 9.29 10.47
C LEU A 45 -1.43 10.59 11.26
N VAL A 46 -0.26 10.76 11.86
CA VAL A 46 0.21 12.01 12.48
C VAL A 46 1.54 12.42 11.87
N VAL A 47 1.69 13.72 11.61
CA VAL A 47 2.98 14.36 11.30
C VAL A 47 3.26 15.42 12.35
N ASP A 48 4.33 15.23 13.12
CA ASP A 48 4.77 16.16 14.16
C ASP A 48 5.94 17.01 13.65
N THR A 49 5.72 18.32 13.59
CA THR A 49 6.69 19.31 13.09
C THR A 49 7.32 20.13 14.21
N ARG A 50 7.07 19.78 15.47
CA ARG A 50 7.66 20.51 16.60
C ARG A 50 9.19 20.38 16.54
N PRO A 51 9.93 21.51 16.56
CA PRO A 51 11.37 21.49 16.45
C PRO A 51 12.02 20.72 17.61
N SER A 52 12.96 19.83 17.29
CA SER A 52 13.76 19.11 18.29
C SER A 52 15.22 18.91 17.88
N GLY A 53 15.54 19.09 16.59
CA GLY A 53 16.86 18.76 16.04
C GLY A 53 17.10 17.25 15.86
N ASP A 54 16.08 16.41 16.09
CA ASP A 54 16.20 14.95 15.91
C ASP A 54 16.04 14.57 14.42
N PRO A 55 17.05 13.98 13.77
CA PRO A 55 16.99 13.61 12.34
C PRO A 55 16.00 12.48 12.03
N LEU A 56 15.39 11.87 13.04
CA LEU A 56 14.47 10.74 12.87
C LEU A 56 13.11 11.18 12.31
N ILE A 57 12.64 10.43 11.32
CA ILE A 57 11.28 10.57 10.77
C ILE A 57 10.29 9.62 11.42
N ALA A 58 10.74 8.53 12.04
CA ALA A 58 9.89 7.56 12.73
C ALA A 58 10.70 6.76 13.75
N VAL A 59 10.01 6.27 14.79
CA VAL A 59 10.59 5.44 15.85
C VAL A 59 9.67 4.28 16.19
N HIS A 60 10.25 3.18 16.68
CA HIS A 60 9.49 2.02 17.15
C HIS A 60 8.58 2.38 18.33
N GLY A 61 7.42 1.72 18.45
CA GLY A 61 6.43 1.98 19.50
C GLY A 61 5.52 3.18 19.23
N ARG A 62 5.64 3.82 18.05
CA ARG A 62 4.76 4.92 17.62
C ARG A 62 4.20 4.63 16.22
N PRO A 63 3.19 3.76 16.12
CA PRO A 63 2.56 3.47 14.84
C PRO A 63 1.95 4.74 14.25
N ASN A 64 1.99 4.84 12.91
CA ASN A 64 1.34 5.90 12.16
C ASN A 64 1.83 7.33 12.49
N TRP A 65 2.96 7.45 13.20
CA TRP A 65 3.51 8.72 13.62
C TRP A 65 4.81 9.01 12.88
N PHE A 66 4.85 10.16 12.21
CA PHE A 66 6.04 10.69 11.56
C PHE A 66 6.48 12.02 12.18
N SER A 67 7.77 12.33 12.06
CA SER A 67 8.36 13.58 12.57
C SER A 67 9.13 14.33 11.48
N ILE A 68 9.01 15.67 11.50
CA ILE A 68 9.80 16.62 10.70
C ILE A 68 10.29 17.70 11.68
N ALA A 69 11.31 17.35 12.46
CA ALA A 69 11.75 18.14 13.61
C ALA A 69 13.08 18.88 13.39
N GLY A 70 13.63 18.81 12.17
CA GLY A 70 15.01 19.22 11.85
C GLY A 70 16.03 18.13 12.15
N PRO A 71 17.33 18.31 11.82
CA PRO A 71 17.90 19.52 11.24
C PRO A 71 17.66 19.65 9.73
N ASP A 72 17.46 18.55 9.01
CA ASP A 72 17.19 18.55 7.56
C ASP A 72 15.68 18.45 7.29
N VAL A 73 14.98 19.58 7.46
CA VAL A 73 13.51 19.66 7.25
C VAL A 73 13.13 19.23 5.83
N ALA A 74 13.90 19.59 4.81
CA ALA A 74 13.60 19.24 3.42
C ALA A 74 13.79 17.74 3.13
N GLY A 75 14.83 17.11 3.69
CA GLY A 75 15.04 15.67 3.61
C GLY A 75 14.00 14.87 4.39
N GLN A 76 13.65 15.33 5.59
CA GLN A 76 12.58 14.74 6.41
C GLN A 76 11.24 14.84 5.70
N THR A 77 10.88 16.01 5.17
CA THR A 77 9.64 16.21 4.39
C THR A 77 9.55 15.25 3.22
N ARG A 78 10.61 15.11 2.40
CA ARG A 78 10.63 14.14 1.29
C ARG A 78 10.52 12.69 1.74
N ALA A 79 11.12 12.33 2.87
CA ALA A 79 11.05 10.97 3.38
C ALA A 79 9.66 10.65 3.96
N VAL A 80 9.08 11.59 4.71
CA VAL A 80 7.72 11.50 5.25
C VAL A 80 6.69 11.45 4.11
N ALA A 81 6.81 12.29 3.08
CA ALA A 81 5.96 12.24 1.89
C ALA A 81 5.93 10.84 1.27
N ARG A 82 7.10 10.20 1.11
CA ARG A 82 7.19 8.81 0.62
C ARG A 82 6.53 7.79 1.55
N CYS A 83 6.53 8.01 2.87
CA CYS A 83 5.77 7.19 3.80
C CYS A 83 4.25 7.41 3.65
N LEU A 84 3.80 8.66 3.53
CA LEU A 84 2.37 8.98 3.31
C LEU A 84 1.88 8.35 1.99
N GLU A 85 2.68 8.45 0.93
CA GLU A 85 2.43 7.82 -0.37
C GLU A 85 2.40 6.29 -0.25
N LEU A 86 3.34 5.71 0.50
CA LEU A 86 3.34 4.28 0.78
C LEU A 86 2.02 3.89 1.45
N VAL A 87 1.53 4.62 2.44
CA VAL A 87 0.24 4.26 3.05
C VAL A 87 -0.92 4.49 2.07
N ALA A 88 -0.94 5.62 1.37
CA ALA A 88 -1.99 5.97 0.42
C ALA A 88 -2.14 4.95 -0.73
N ARG A 89 -1.01 4.44 -1.25
CA ARG A 89 -0.98 3.48 -2.37
C ARG A 89 -1.37 2.07 -1.97
N THR A 90 -1.33 1.76 -0.68
CA THR A 90 -1.33 0.38 -0.19
C THR A 90 -2.51 0.08 0.72
N GLY A 91 -3.14 1.13 1.25
CA GLY A 91 -4.29 1.02 2.14
C GLY A 91 -3.95 0.45 3.52
N VAL A 92 -2.67 0.33 3.88
CA VAL A 92 -2.28 -0.19 5.21
C VAL A 92 -2.80 0.74 6.30
N GLY A 93 -3.53 0.20 7.28
CA GLY A 93 -4.02 0.99 8.41
C GLY A 93 -2.94 1.23 9.46
N ARG A 94 -1.92 0.38 9.54
CA ARG A 94 -0.79 0.51 10.46
C ARG A 94 0.55 0.44 9.74
N ILE A 95 1.34 1.49 9.92
CA ILE A 95 2.77 1.57 9.57
C ILE A 95 3.57 1.87 10.83
N GLU A 96 4.44 0.95 11.24
CA GLU A 96 5.24 1.10 12.46
C GLU A 96 6.72 0.87 12.18
N ALA A 97 7.59 1.77 12.63
CA ALA A 97 9.02 1.61 12.41
C ALA A 97 9.55 0.38 13.16
N ARG A 98 10.41 -0.40 12.49
CA ARG A 98 11.10 -1.55 13.12
C ARG A 98 12.17 -1.14 14.12
N SER A 99 12.66 0.10 14.01
CA SER A 99 13.70 0.69 14.85
C SER A 99 13.65 2.22 14.72
N ARG A 100 14.79 2.90 14.81
CA ARG A 100 14.94 4.34 14.58
C ARG A 100 15.18 4.61 13.09
N VAL A 101 14.31 5.38 12.45
CA VAL A 101 14.38 5.66 11.01
C VAL A 101 14.80 7.11 10.78
N PRO A 102 16.04 7.38 10.36
CA PRO A 102 16.45 8.72 9.95
C PRO A 102 15.98 9.06 8.54
N ALA A 103 15.87 10.35 8.25
CA ALA A 103 15.74 10.83 6.87
C ALA A 103 17.00 10.48 6.07
N ARG A 104 16.83 9.86 4.91
CA ARG A 104 17.92 9.56 3.98
C ARG A 104 17.49 9.86 2.55
N ARG A 105 18.43 10.33 1.74
CA ARG A 105 18.24 10.44 0.28
C ARG A 105 17.97 9.08 -0.34
N TRP A 106 18.64 8.04 0.14
CA TRP A 106 18.55 6.67 -0.37
C TRP A 106 18.35 5.65 0.74
N TYR A 107 17.49 4.66 0.49
CA TYR A 107 17.16 3.56 1.40
C TYR A 107 17.52 2.23 0.72
N PRO A 108 18.64 1.58 1.11
CA PRO A 108 19.00 0.27 0.57
C PRO A 108 17.87 -0.75 0.78
N GLY A 109 17.42 -1.40 -0.28
CA GLY A 109 16.31 -2.36 -0.23
C GLY A 109 14.92 -1.74 -0.02
N GLY A 110 14.78 -0.42 -0.14
CA GLY A 110 13.51 0.30 -0.10
C GLY A 110 13.11 0.81 1.28
N LEU A 111 12.31 1.88 1.29
CA LEU A 111 11.84 2.54 2.52
C LEU A 111 10.90 1.64 3.33
N ALA A 112 10.00 0.89 2.67
CA ALA A 112 9.00 0.05 3.33
C ALA A 112 9.62 -1.07 4.19
N ARG A 113 10.83 -1.55 3.88
CA ARG A 113 11.54 -2.55 4.69
C ARG A 113 11.82 -2.08 6.12
N LEU A 114 11.85 -0.77 6.35
CA LEU A 114 12.10 -0.19 7.66
C LEU A 114 10.88 -0.24 8.58
N PHE A 115 9.74 -0.71 8.08
CA PHE A 115 8.46 -0.73 8.78
C PHE A 115 7.87 -2.14 8.91
N TYR A 116 7.07 -2.34 9.95
CA TYR A 116 6.00 -3.32 10.00
C TYR A 116 4.76 -2.67 9.39
N LEU A 117 4.12 -3.35 8.45
CA LEU A 117 2.93 -2.87 7.75
C LEU A 117 1.80 -3.87 8.02
N SER A 118 0.66 -3.40 8.52
CA SER A 118 -0.49 -4.25 8.84
C SER A 118 -1.82 -3.49 8.74
N GLY A 119 -2.93 -4.23 8.79
CA GLY A 119 -4.25 -3.66 9.07
C GLY A 119 -4.81 -2.80 7.94
N SER A 120 -4.84 -3.26 6.69
CA SER A 120 -5.76 -2.62 5.73
C SER A 120 -7.18 -2.79 6.26
N GLU A 121 -7.89 -1.69 6.54
CA GLU A 121 -9.34 -1.77 6.71
C GLU A 121 -9.88 -2.30 5.36
N ASN A 122 -10.23 -3.60 5.36
CA ASN A 122 -10.76 -4.44 4.27
C ASN A 122 -9.78 -5.14 3.30
N ILE A 123 -8.71 -5.81 3.78
CA ILE A 123 -8.16 -6.99 3.05
C ILE A 123 -7.69 -8.07 4.05
N GLU A 124 -8.52 -8.40 5.02
CA GLU A 124 -8.68 -9.82 5.33
C GLU A 124 -9.75 -10.30 4.34
N ASP A 125 -9.36 -11.17 3.42
CA ASP A 125 -10.22 -11.92 2.49
C ASP A 125 -10.95 -11.19 1.35
N GLU A 126 -10.34 -10.22 0.63
CA GLU A 126 -10.81 -9.99 -0.76
C GLU A 126 -10.22 -11.07 -1.69
N VAL A 127 -10.79 -12.26 -1.53
CA VAL A 127 -10.61 -13.37 -2.44
C VAL A 127 -11.56 -13.14 -3.60
N TYR A 128 -11.06 -12.74 -4.75
CA TYR A 128 -11.87 -12.88 -5.96
C TYR A 128 -12.02 -14.37 -6.25
N ASP A 129 -13.24 -14.88 -6.23
CA ASP A 129 -13.55 -16.25 -6.65
C ASP A 129 -14.70 -16.21 -7.66
N GLY A 130 -14.35 -16.28 -8.94
CA GLY A 130 -15.31 -15.99 -9.99
C GLY A 130 -14.84 -16.30 -11.41
N PRO A 131 -15.69 -16.01 -12.41
CA PRO A 131 -15.41 -16.27 -13.81
C PRO A 131 -14.38 -15.28 -14.39
N ALA A 132 -13.41 -15.80 -15.13
CA ALA A 132 -12.42 -15.01 -15.84
C ALA A 132 -12.18 -15.55 -17.26
N VAL A 133 -11.54 -14.74 -18.09
CA VAL A 133 -11.02 -15.18 -19.39
C VAL A 133 -9.51 -15.10 -19.33
N LEU A 134 -8.85 -16.22 -19.64
CA LEU A 134 -7.40 -16.29 -19.75
C LEU A 134 -7.00 -16.35 -21.22
N THR A 135 -6.16 -15.42 -21.66
CA THR A 135 -5.55 -15.46 -22.99
C THR A 135 -4.16 -16.10 -22.90
N VAL A 136 -3.97 -17.27 -23.50
CA VAL A 136 -2.69 -18.00 -23.54
C VAL A 136 -2.37 -18.34 -24.98
N ALA A 137 -1.18 -17.97 -25.47
CA ALA A 137 -0.77 -18.20 -26.86
C ALA A 137 -1.87 -17.84 -27.88
N ASP A 138 -2.44 -16.64 -27.70
CA ASP A 138 -3.51 -16.05 -28.53
C ASP A 138 -4.85 -16.81 -28.53
N ARG A 139 -5.05 -17.74 -27.58
CA ARG A 139 -6.33 -18.41 -27.34
C ARG A 139 -6.99 -17.89 -26.08
N GLU A 140 -8.26 -17.53 -26.17
CA GLU A 140 -9.09 -17.17 -25.02
C GLU A 140 -9.75 -18.41 -24.41
N ILE A 141 -9.61 -18.56 -23.11
CA ILE A 141 -10.08 -19.70 -22.35
C ILE A 141 -10.95 -19.17 -21.21
N ALA A 142 -12.25 -19.45 -21.28
CA ALA A 142 -13.15 -19.17 -20.17
C ALA A 142 -12.84 -20.10 -19.00
N THR A 143 -12.65 -19.52 -17.81
CA THR A 143 -12.17 -20.22 -16.63
C THR A 143 -12.89 -19.72 -15.37
N ARG A 144 -12.76 -20.46 -14.27
CA ARG A 144 -12.96 -19.94 -12.92
C ARG A 144 -11.60 -19.70 -12.29
N ILE A 145 -11.45 -18.62 -11.53
CA ILE A 145 -10.19 -18.28 -10.87
C ILE A 145 -10.46 -17.85 -9.44
N ARG A 146 -9.58 -18.26 -8.54
CA ARG A 146 -9.55 -17.77 -7.16
C ARG A 146 -8.25 -17.01 -6.95
N LEU A 147 -8.32 -15.71 -6.66
CA LEU A 147 -7.18 -14.82 -6.48
C LEU A 147 -7.17 -14.20 -5.10
N THR A 148 -5.97 -14.01 -4.58
CA THR A 148 -5.68 -13.16 -3.43
C THR A 148 -4.48 -12.28 -3.78
N GLY A 149 -4.31 -11.18 -3.08
CA GLY A 149 -3.15 -10.35 -3.28
C GLY A 149 -2.82 -9.52 -2.07
N ASN A 150 -1.56 -9.12 -2.03
CA ASN A 150 -1.00 -8.30 -0.98
C ASN A 150 -0.02 -7.32 -1.61
N LEU A 151 0.14 -6.16 -0.99
CA LEU A 151 1.25 -5.30 -1.36
C LEU A 151 2.57 -5.96 -0.95
N HIS A 152 3.52 -5.97 -1.87
CA HIS A 152 4.85 -6.43 -1.59
C HIS A 152 5.76 -5.27 -1.16
N PRO A 153 6.40 -5.37 0.02
CA PRO A 153 7.10 -4.25 0.62
C PRO A 153 8.45 -3.91 -0.06
N VAL A 154 9.00 -4.80 -0.88
CA VAL A 154 10.32 -4.55 -1.51
C VAL A 154 10.21 -3.60 -2.70
N ASP A 155 9.15 -3.74 -3.50
CA ASP A 155 8.95 -3.00 -4.74
C ASP A 155 7.73 -2.06 -4.70
N GLY A 156 6.94 -2.11 -3.62
CA GLY A 156 5.77 -1.26 -3.44
C GLY A 156 4.67 -1.55 -4.47
N ARG A 157 4.70 -2.73 -5.08
CA ARG A 157 3.69 -3.18 -6.06
C ARG A 157 2.73 -4.13 -5.38
N PHE A 158 1.48 -4.10 -5.83
CA PHE A 158 0.51 -5.10 -5.43
C PHE A 158 0.85 -6.39 -6.16
N HIS A 159 1.18 -7.45 -5.42
CA HIS A 159 1.39 -8.77 -5.98
C HIS A 159 0.17 -9.62 -5.67
N TRP A 160 -0.33 -10.29 -6.69
CA TRP A 160 -1.46 -11.18 -6.56
C TRP A 160 -1.10 -12.55 -7.09
N GLN A 161 -1.74 -13.56 -6.53
CA GLN A 161 -1.57 -14.95 -6.88
C GLN A 161 -2.86 -15.73 -6.67
N GLY A 162 -2.93 -16.92 -7.25
CA GLY A 162 -4.05 -17.80 -7.00
C GLY A 162 -4.09 -19.04 -7.86
N SER A 163 -5.29 -19.59 -8.01
CA SER A 163 -5.55 -20.83 -8.72
C SER A 163 -6.53 -20.63 -9.87
N VAL A 164 -6.19 -21.20 -11.01
CA VAL A 164 -7.00 -21.29 -12.23
C VAL A 164 -7.61 -22.69 -12.28
N PHE A 165 -8.94 -22.75 -12.31
CA PHE A 165 -9.74 -23.96 -12.44
C PHE A 165 -10.16 -24.14 -13.90
N GLN A 166 -10.88 -25.22 -14.26
CA GLN A 166 -11.40 -25.39 -15.63
C GLN A 166 -10.35 -25.16 -16.73
N THR A 167 -9.18 -25.78 -16.55
CA THR A 167 -7.94 -25.51 -17.32
C THR A 167 -7.89 -26.21 -18.69
N ALA A 168 -9.04 -26.63 -19.21
CA ALA A 168 -9.13 -27.30 -20.50
C ALA A 168 -8.67 -26.34 -21.60
N GLY A 169 -7.66 -26.74 -22.38
CA GLY A 169 -7.04 -25.89 -23.40
C GLY A 169 -5.80 -25.12 -22.94
N ILE A 170 -5.39 -25.24 -21.67
CA ILE A 170 -4.10 -24.74 -21.17
C ILE A 170 -3.07 -25.87 -21.22
N ASP A 171 -2.16 -25.80 -22.19
CA ASP A 171 -1.19 -26.87 -22.42
C ASP A 171 0.00 -26.82 -21.44
N ARG A 172 0.47 -25.62 -21.10
CA ARG A 172 1.66 -25.42 -20.26
C ARG A 172 1.63 -24.10 -19.49
N ALA A 173 2.43 -24.05 -18.43
CA ALA A 173 2.75 -22.82 -17.73
C ALA A 173 3.50 -21.83 -18.64
N GLY A 174 3.36 -20.53 -18.36
CA GLY A 174 3.92 -19.47 -19.19
C GLY A 174 3.19 -18.14 -19.05
N PRO A 175 3.55 -17.16 -19.88
CA PRO A 175 2.86 -15.87 -19.94
C PRO A 175 1.38 -16.04 -20.28
N ALA A 176 0.54 -15.23 -19.68
CA ALA A 176 -0.89 -15.18 -19.94
C ALA A 176 -1.40 -13.75 -19.79
N ARG A 177 -2.56 -13.45 -20.38
CA ARG A 177 -3.35 -12.26 -20.06
C ARG A 177 -4.59 -12.69 -19.31
N LEU A 178 -4.87 -12.05 -18.18
CA LEU A 178 -6.04 -12.33 -17.36
C LEU A 178 -7.05 -11.21 -17.51
N THR A 179 -8.26 -11.56 -17.92
CA THR A 179 -9.39 -10.63 -18.05
C THR A 179 -10.49 -10.98 -17.06
N ILE A 180 -10.93 -10.01 -16.27
CA ILE A 180 -12.09 -10.10 -15.36
C ILE A 180 -12.97 -8.88 -15.61
N GLY A 181 -14.23 -9.09 -15.98
CA GLY A 181 -15.11 -8.00 -16.39
C GLY A 181 -14.51 -7.21 -17.56
N ALA A 182 -14.29 -5.91 -17.37
CA ALA A 182 -13.70 -5.01 -18.38
C ALA A 182 -12.18 -4.83 -18.24
N HIS A 183 -11.52 -5.50 -17.28
CA HIS A 183 -10.12 -5.29 -16.94
C HIS A 183 -9.25 -6.44 -17.40
N THR A 184 -8.14 -6.11 -18.06
CA THR A 184 -7.16 -7.07 -18.55
C THR A 184 -5.77 -6.71 -18.04
N VAL A 185 -5.05 -7.71 -17.52
CA VAL A 185 -3.68 -7.54 -16.98
C VAL A 185 -2.75 -8.65 -17.47
N ASP A 186 -1.46 -8.36 -17.52
CA ASP A 186 -0.45 -9.37 -17.74
C ASP A 186 -0.28 -10.26 -16.50
N ALA A 187 -0.13 -11.55 -16.75
CA ALA A 187 -0.04 -12.59 -15.75
C ALA A 187 0.94 -13.68 -16.17
N ARG A 188 1.27 -14.56 -15.23
CA ARG A 188 2.07 -15.75 -15.51
C ARG A 188 1.46 -16.97 -14.83
N LEU A 189 1.16 -17.98 -15.63
CA LEU A 189 0.91 -19.34 -15.14
C LEU A 189 2.26 -19.96 -14.73
N THR A 190 2.31 -20.56 -13.54
CA THR A 190 3.57 -21.06 -12.95
C THR A 190 3.62 -22.57 -12.90
N GLU A 191 2.75 -23.19 -12.12
CA GLU A 191 2.75 -24.63 -11.86
C GLU A 191 1.39 -25.23 -12.22
N ARG A 192 1.40 -26.43 -12.82
CA ARG A 192 0.20 -27.26 -12.91
C ARG A 192 0.20 -28.23 -11.73
N THR A 193 -0.80 -28.13 -10.87
CA THR A 193 -0.92 -28.99 -9.69
C THR A 193 -1.29 -30.42 -10.09
N ALA A 194 -1.10 -31.38 -9.17
CA ALA A 194 -1.54 -32.76 -9.36
C ALA A 194 -3.05 -32.91 -9.59
N GLN A 195 -3.86 -31.93 -9.17
CA GLN A 195 -5.32 -31.89 -9.37
C GLN A 195 -5.72 -31.30 -10.73
N GLY A 196 -4.74 -30.90 -11.55
CA GLY A 196 -4.96 -30.35 -12.88
C GLY A 196 -5.28 -28.85 -12.92
N THR A 197 -5.27 -28.15 -11.78
CA THR A 197 -5.36 -26.69 -11.72
C THR A 197 -4.02 -26.04 -12.07
N PHE A 198 -4.03 -24.78 -12.50
CA PHE A 198 -2.80 -24.00 -12.66
C PHE A 198 -2.69 -22.94 -11.57
N MET A 199 -1.47 -22.73 -11.07
CA MET A 199 -1.13 -21.57 -10.26
C MET A 199 -0.84 -20.39 -11.17
N ILE A 200 -1.24 -19.19 -10.73
CA ILE A 200 -1.08 -17.94 -11.48
C ILE A 200 -0.58 -16.84 -10.56
N THR A 201 0.25 -15.94 -11.10
CA THR A 201 0.73 -14.75 -10.40
C THR A 201 0.75 -13.55 -11.33
N GLY A 202 0.66 -12.35 -10.75
CA GLY A 202 0.89 -11.09 -11.43
C GLY A 202 1.21 -9.96 -10.47
N ALA A 203 1.56 -8.80 -11.05
CA ALA A 203 1.94 -7.60 -10.34
C ALA A 203 1.13 -6.39 -10.84
N GLY A 204 0.93 -5.40 -9.97
CA GLY A 204 0.10 -4.23 -10.25
C GLY A 204 -1.35 -4.42 -9.82
N ALA A 205 -2.22 -3.49 -10.22
CA ALA A 205 -3.64 -3.52 -9.85
C ALA A 205 -4.30 -4.82 -10.35
N PRO A 206 -4.87 -5.64 -9.47
CA PRO A 206 -5.54 -6.87 -9.89
C PRO A 206 -6.82 -6.56 -10.68
N PRO A 207 -7.20 -7.41 -11.65
CA PRO A 207 -8.31 -7.14 -12.58
C PRO A 207 -9.70 -7.27 -11.94
N TYR A 208 -9.79 -7.66 -10.66
CA TYR A 208 -11.05 -7.79 -9.93
C TYR A 208 -11.43 -6.58 -9.06
N LEU A 209 -10.54 -5.59 -8.92
CA LEU A 209 -10.88 -4.34 -8.24
C LEU A 209 -11.69 -3.42 -9.19
N PRO A 210 -12.81 -2.82 -8.75
CA PRO A 210 -13.66 -2.02 -9.61
C PRO A 210 -12.96 -0.76 -10.15
N ALA A 211 -13.24 -0.44 -11.42
CA ALA A 211 -12.86 0.81 -12.07
C ALA A 211 -13.40 2.02 -11.27
N GLY A 212 -12.50 2.70 -10.57
CA GLY A 212 -12.86 3.79 -9.65
C GLY A 212 -11.86 3.94 -8.51
N LEU A 213 -11.16 2.85 -8.16
CA LEU A 213 -9.88 2.90 -7.46
C LEU A 213 -8.75 3.07 -8.50
N ALA A 214 -8.82 4.13 -9.31
CA ALA A 214 -7.81 4.42 -10.31
C ALA A 214 -6.46 4.64 -9.62
N MET A 215 -5.48 3.78 -9.91
CA MET A 215 -4.08 4.04 -9.59
C MET A 215 -3.68 5.37 -10.24
N PRO A 216 -3.26 6.41 -9.48
CA PRO A 216 -2.72 7.60 -10.12
C PRO A 216 -1.40 7.22 -10.78
N GLY A 217 -1.36 7.21 -12.12
CA GLY A 217 -0.10 7.12 -12.87
C GLY A 217 -0.05 6.32 -14.17
N THR A 218 -1.17 5.98 -14.83
CA THR A 218 -1.12 5.58 -16.25
C THR A 218 -1.77 6.65 -17.11
N GLY A 219 -1.03 7.73 -17.36
CA GLY A 219 -1.38 8.78 -18.30
C GLY A 219 -0.10 9.27 -18.96
N ASN A 220 0.11 8.76 -20.18
CA ASN A 220 1.06 9.10 -21.25
C ASN A 220 2.34 9.87 -20.89
#